data_AF-A0A924SRR9-F1
#
_entry.id   AF-A0A924SRR9-F1
#
_cell.length_a   1.000
_cell.length_b   1.000
_cell.length_c   1.000
_cell.angle_alpha   90.00
_cell.angle_beta   90.00
_cell.angle_gamma   90.00
#
_symmetry.space_group_name_H-M   'P 1'
#
loop_
_entity.id
_entity.type
_entity.pdbx_description
1 polymer ?
#
loop_
_entity_poly.entity_id
_entity_poly.type
_entity_poly.pdbx_seq_one_letter_code
_entity_poly.pdbx_strand_id
1 'polypeptide(L)'
;MTITNTTELNSHKVSKQASQKSWKWMSLSAVSVLLSMTLGCAMTAAPPESGLHAAMDQTSKRQLASAEGDGVAAEPDANSFELNPAESKADFASGSSLSAPSSFRKDPPRSCVAIRGNGELIMAHFNSLAHLVEHYGLYDGLAGGSSGSVSIFIYESIIQNPALWDCPKCTKQDTALRASLLLKTLWAYFDVVRNSEDAKAVFDLAGAVGKLQKDFKAKGLANKLKTPGDAYDVARRLTTLLEDSEITGLINPDILKMLKQVTGPQLKLYQVKEVQAAIATFGQFKAEDKKIFFRPGLISFSVLAERFGRVGNFYAGRGGSGLYDHAGVKHFLDTCAPGSMDLSWRDLKTKEPKCGQEAFDLIHDYRAKLLAAGGKIPNSRLNDKVGKYAHILVATGILEKPEAAKWREGLKRYRSNVGFDEYQFKVFDQLRFGYWGQESDLEKVAMNPEGFTDLKTSKRLMMAAPDWHTALTYSAAEPGLAPFKPMGSTGWVSAAGWTDLSPTLVLRNMGCQKVTYITRQGDCSPFGRGVAKNIGMSDSQDRLLYSLENPQSSYSQSLRQADGVWCTNWNTYPVQTNLNGMDLDSYDSPMESDKAFKMVGFAPYRKLMRSKHRGCGGMAPVEADKYPARK
;
A
#
# COMPACT_ATOMS: atom_id res chain seq x y z
N MET A 1 -12.06 67.23 -22.92
CA MET A 1 -12.70 68.07 -23.96
C MET A 1 -13.16 67.15 -25.07
N THR A 2 -14.37 66.60 -24.98
CA THR A 2 -15.66 67.05 -25.54
C THR A 2 -15.85 66.73 -27.03
N ILE A 3 -17.00 66.10 -27.33
CA ILE A 3 -17.83 66.13 -28.57
C ILE A 3 -17.44 65.08 -29.63
N THR A 4 -18.04 63.88 -29.64
CA THR A 4 -19.35 63.45 -30.24
C THR A 4 -19.44 63.56 -31.77
N ASN A 5 -19.72 62.43 -32.44
CA ASN A 5 -20.97 62.29 -33.19
C ASN A 5 -21.30 60.85 -33.60
N THR A 6 -22.58 60.54 -33.41
CA THR A 6 -23.40 59.38 -33.77
C THR A 6 -23.82 59.39 -35.23
N THR A 7 -24.06 58.20 -35.80
CA THR A 7 -25.08 57.99 -36.84
C THR A 7 -25.68 56.59 -36.76
N GLU A 8 -27.01 56.54 -36.74
CA GLU A 8 -27.90 55.37 -36.77
C GLU A 8 -27.88 54.64 -38.13
N LEU A 9 -28.29 53.36 -38.17
CA LEU A 9 -29.52 52.92 -38.88
C LEU A 9 -29.70 51.37 -38.87
N ASN A 10 -30.88 50.98 -38.38
CA ASN A 10 -31.82 49.99 -38.92
C ASN A 10 -31.55 48.45 -38.95
N SER A 11 -32.41 47.78 -38.17
CA SER A 11 -33.34 46.68 -38.53
C SER A 11 -32.81 45.39 -39.17
N HIS A 12 -32.98 44.26 -38.46
CA HIS A 12 -33.92 43.20 -38.84
C HIS A 12 -34.01 42.07 -37.80
N LYS A 13 -35.23 41.74 -37.40
CA LYS A 13 -35.65 40.47 -36.79
C LYS A 13 -35.87 39.43 -37.89
N VAL A 14 -35.24 38.25 -37.81
CA VAL A 14 -35.70 36.96 -38.41
C VAL A 14 -35.07 35.83 -37.56
N SER A 15 -35.79 35.24 -36.60
CA SER A 15 -36.60 34.01 -36.65
C SER A 15 -35.83 32.69 -36.45
N LYS A 16 -36.22 31.98 -35.38
CA LYS A 16 -36.00 30.56 -35.07
C LYS A 16 -36.56 29.66 -36.17
N GLN A 17 -35.82 28.66 -36.64
CA GLN A 17 -36.27 27.27 -36.84
C GLN A 17 -35.16 26.37 -37.41
N ALA A 18 -35.33 25.05 -37.19
CA ALA A 18 -34.59 23.89 -37.72
C ALA A 18 -33.31 23.44 -36.96
N SER A 19 -33.46 22.52 -36.00
CA SER A 19 -33.60 21.09 -36.33
C SER A 19 -33.82 20.25 -35.07
N GLN A 20 -35.01 19.67 -35.01
CA GLN A 20 -35.39 18.58 -34.12
C GLN A 20 -35.71 17.43 -35.06
N LYS A 21 -34.97 16.32 -35.01
CA LYS A 21 -35.46 15.02 -35.47
C LYS A 21 -34.71 13.91 -34.75
N SER A 22 -35.49 13.25 -33.88
CA SER A 22 -35.45 11.85 -33.45
C SER A 22 -34.12 11.28 -32.93
N TRP A 23 -34.17 10.58 -31.81
CA TRP A 23 -34.32 9.12 -31.76
C TRP A 23 -34.57 8.74 -30.29
N LYS A 24 -35.66 8.01 -30.05
CA LYS A 24 -36.07 7.46 -28.76
C LYS A 24 -36.35 5.97 -29.03
N TRP A 25 -35.95 5.12 -28.07
CA TRP A 25 -36.17 3.67 -27.96
C TRP A 25 -35.19 2.73 -28.69
N MET A 26 -34.32 2.06 -27.91
CA MET A 26 -34.41 0.60 -27.70
C MET A 26 -33.52 0.16 -26.53
N SER A 27 -34.12 -0.67 -25.68
CA SER A 27 -33.54 -1.41 -24.57
C SER A 27 -32.94 -2.75 -25.03
N LEU A 28 -32.05 -3.32 -24.20
CA LEU A 28 -31.80 -4.75 -23.99
C LEU A 28 -31.25 -5.61 -25.16
N SER A 29 -30.09 -6.21 -24.86
CA SER A 29 -29.63 -7.54 -25.28
C SER A 29 -29.11 -7.75 -26.72
N ALA A 30 -28.08 -8.60 -26.81
CA ALA A 30 -27.49 -9.25 -27.98
C ALA A 30 -26.39 -8.51 -28.76
N VAL A 31 -25.13 -8.80 -28.40
CA VAL A 31 -24.09 -9.17 -29.39
C VAL A 31 -23.23 -10.27 -28.78
N SER A 32 -23.74 -11.51 -28.90
CA SER A 32 -22.96 -12.73 -28.94
C SER A 32 -22.99 -13.24 -30.38
N VAL A 33 -21.87 -13.82 -30.83
CA VAL A 33 -21.70 -14.60 -32.07
C VAL A 33 -21.46 -13.80 -33.36
N LEU A 34 -20.18 -13.58 -33.70
CA LEU A 34 -19.55 -14.15 -34.92
C LEU A 34 -18.08 -13.70 -35.02
N LEU A 35 -17.16 -14.58 -34.61
CA LEU A 35 -16.06 -15.02 -35.47
C LEU A 35 -15.41 -16.27 -34.85
N SER A 36 -15.74 -17.43 -35.42
CA SER A 36 -15.03 -18.70 -35.24
C SER A 36 -14.47 -19.13 -36.60
N MET A 37 -13.32 -19.83 -36.53
CA MET A 37 -12.63 -20.62 -37.57
C MET A 37 -11.68 -19.84 -38.49
N THR A 38 -10.37 -20.16 -38.55
CA THR A 38 -9.80 -21.49 -38.86
C THR A 38 -8.36 -21.73 -38.35
N LEU A 39 -8.17 -22.91 -37.71
CA LEU A 39 -7.04 -23.90 -37.64
C LEU A 39 -5.56 -23.46 -37.52
N GLY A 40 -4.66 -24.11 -36.77
CA GLY A 40 -4.55 -25.40 -36.05
C GLY A 40 -3.03 -25.61 -35.71
N CYS A 41 -2.50 -26.49 -34.85
CA CYS A 41 -2.96 -27.74 -34.26
C CYS A 41 -1.94 -28.23 -33.17
N ALA A 42 -2.32 -29.31 -32.49
CA ALA A 42 -1.55 -30.29 -31.70
C ALA A 42 -1.39 -30.07 -30.17
N MET A 43 -2.35 -30.65 -29.44
CA MET A 43 -2.16 -31.21 -28.10
C MET A 43 -1.74 -32.68 -28.19
N THR A 44 -0.82 -33.11 -27.33
CA THR A 44 -0.78 -34.45 -26.75
C THR A 44 -0.29 -34.36 -25.30
N ALA A 45 -1.13 -34.73 -24.35
CA ALA A 45 -0.69 -35.11 -23.00
C ALA A 45 -1.67 -36.14 -22.44
N ALA A 46 -1.21 -37.39 -22.39
CA ALA A 46 -1.83 -38.49 -21.67
C ALA A 46 -1.52 -38.38 -20.16
N PRO A 47 -2.35 -38.97 -19.28
CA PRO A 47 -2.10 -38.99 -17.84
C PRO A 47 -1.25 -40.22 -17.47
N PRO A 48 -0.55 -40.22 -16.32
CA PRO A 48 -0.13 -41.47 -15.71
C PRO A 48 -1.07 -41.86 -14.56
N GLU A 49 -1.48 -43.11 -14.64
CA GLU A 49 -2.20 -43.88 -13.64
C GLU A 49 -1.37 -44.14 -12.38
N SER A 50 -2.12 -44.43 -11.32
CA SER A 50 -1.73 -45.07 -10.06
C SER A 50 -1.02 -46.41 -10.23
N GLY A 51 -0.04 -46.68 -9.36
CA GLY A 51 0.53 -48.02 -9.15
C GLY A 51 1.20 -48.15 -7.78
N LEU A 52 0.50 -48.83 -6.86
CA LEU A 52 0.97 -49.27 -5.54
C LEU A 52 1.63 -50.66 -5.64
N HIS A 53 2.49 -50.96 -4.65
CA HIS A 53 3.08 -52.23 -4.16
C HIS A 53 4.62 -52.27 -4.28
N ALA A 54 5.39 -52.09 -3.19
CA ALA A 54 5.59 -52.89 -1.96
C ALA A 54 6.49 -54.13 -2.17
N ALA A 55 7.70 -54.12 -1.57
CA ALA A 55 8.14 -55.07 -0.52
C ALA A 55 9.69 -55.15 -0.37
N MET A 56 10.13 -55.00 0.89
CA MET A 56 11.28 -55.63 1.60
C MET A 56 12.72 -55.29 1.12
N ASP A 57 13.71 -55.03 1.99
CA ASP A 57 14.14 -55.86 3.11
C ASP A 57 14.88 -55.08 4.23
N GLN A 58 14.87 -55.68 5.42
CA GLN A 58 15.49 -55.30 6.69
C GLN A 58 17.01 -55.47 6.66
N THR A 59 17.75 -54.57 7.33
CA THR A 59 18.73 -54.90 8.40
C THR A 59 19.60 -53.68 8.75
N SER A 60 19.47 -53.15 9.97
CA SER A 60 20.53 -53.29 10.98
C SER A 60 20.11 -52.62 12.29
N LYS A 61 20.09 -53.44 13.35
CA LYS A 61 20.14 -53.04 14.75
C LYS A 61 21.57 -53.27 15.24
N ARG A 62 22.16 -52.30 15.94
CA ARG A 62 22.99 -52.46 17.16
C ARG A 62 23.36 -51.06 17.68
N GLN A 63 22.78 -50.68 18.81
CA GLN A 63 23.38 -50.74 20.16
C GLN A 63 24.33 -49.56 20.44
N LEU A 64 23.89 -48.65 21.31
CA LEU A 64 24.63 -48.28 22.51
C LEU A 64 23.65 -47.70 23.55
N ALA A 65 23.92 -48.07 24.79
CA ALA A 65 23.03 -48.03 25.93
C ALA A 65 23.28 -46.80 26.83
N SER A 66 22.24 -46.51 27.63
CA SER A 66 22.27 -46.03 29.03
C SER A 66 23.13 -44.83 29.40
N ALA A 67 22.46 -43.75 29.78
CA ALA A 67 22.66 -43.14 31.10
C ALA A 67 21.33 -42.52 31.57
N GLU A 68 20.86 -43.05 32.69
CA GLU A 68 19.73 -42.55 33.49
C GLU A 68 20.06 -41.17 34.07
N GLY A 69 19.02 -40.37 34.30
CA GLY A 69 19.11 -39.06 34.93
C GLY A 69 17.71 -38.49 35.15
N ASP A 70 17.07 -38.94 36.22
CA ASP A 70 15.76 -38.49 36.69
C ASP A 70 15.73 -36.98 36.94
N GLY A 71 14.64 -36.34 36.48
CA GLY A 71 14.39 -34.93 36.67
C GLY A 71 12.99 -34.56 36.17
N VAL A 72 11.97 -35.04 36.88
CA VAL A 72 10.56 -34.70 36.67
C VAL A 72 10.37 -33.20 36.92
N ALA A 73 10.20 -32.42 35.84
CA ALA A 73 9.69 -31.06 35.89
C ALA A 73 8.25 -31.08 35.37
N ALA A 74 7.33 -30.65 36.23
CA ALA A 74 5.89 -30.63 36.01
C ALA A 74 5.49 -29.83 34.75
N GLU A 75 4.49 -30.37 34.05
CA GLU A 75 3.71 -29.65 33.04
C GLU A 75 3.03 -28.41 33.68
N PRO A 76 3.05 -27.23 33.03
CA PRO A 76 2.21 -26.13 33.49
C PRO A 76 0.78 -26.34 32.95
N ASP A 77 -0.14 -26.47 33.89
CA ASP A 77 -1.59 -26.50 33.69
C ASP A 77 -2.07 -25.37 32.77
N ALA A 78 -2.79 -25.77 31.73
CA ALA A 78 -3.60 -24.90 30.91
C ALA A 78 -4.89 -24.52 31.66
N ASN A 79 -4.80 -23.55 32.56
CA ASN A 79 -5.99 -22.96 33.20
C ASN A 79 -6.11 -21.45 32.91
N SER A 80 -7.20 -21.13 32.21
CA SER A 80 -8.02 -19.92 32.31
C SER A 80 -7.31 -18.58 32.56
N PHE A 81 -7.07 -17.85 31.48
CA PHE A 81 -7.03 -16.39 31.51
C PHE A 81 -8.46 -15.88 31.77
N GLU A 82 -8.90 -15.85 33.03
CA GLU A 82 -10.08 -15.08 33.41
C GLU A 82 -9.73 -13.58 33.34
N LEU A 83 -10.34 -12.91 32.36
CA LEU A 83 -10.34 -11.45 32.32
C LEU A 83 -11.04 -10.93 33.58
N ASN A 84 -10.31 -10.22 34.42
CA ASN A 84 -10.81 -9.58 35.62
C ASN A 84 -12.01 -8.67 35.25
N PRO A 85 -13.27 -8.98 35.64
CA PRO A 85 -14.44 -8.24 35.20
C PRO A 85 -14.48 -6.80 35.75
N ALA A 86 -13.70 -6.51 36.80
CA ALA A 86 -13.71 -5.25 37.52
C ALA A 86 -13.12 -4.05 36.74
N GLU A 87 -12.20 -4.26 35.80
CA GLU A 87 -11.65 -3.18 34.97
C GLU A 87 -12.54 -2.82 33.77
N SER A 88 -13.54 -3.65 33.45
CA SER A 88 -14.41 -3.44 32.27
C SER A 88 -15.52 -2.41 32.46
N LYS A 89 -15.83 -2.00 33.70
CA LYS A 89 -16.98 -1.13 34.01
C LYS A 89 -16.63 0.33 34.33
N ALA A 90 -15.38 0.64 34.67
CA ALA A 90 -15.03 1.99 35.15
C ALA A 90 -14.73 3.03 34.06
N ASP A 91 -14.39 2.61 32.84
CA ASP A 91 -13.84 3.51 31.80
C ASP A 91 -14.80 3.86 30.63
N PHE A 92 -16.05 3.36 30.66
CA PHE A 92 -16.92 3.38 29.48
C PHE A 92 -18.21 4.20 29.63
N ALA A 93 -18.56 4.69 30.83
CA ALA A 93 -19.87 5.26 31.10
C ALA A 93 -19.92 6.80 31.30
N SER A 94 -18.82 7.54 31.23
CA SER A 94 -18.86 9.01 31.31
C SER A 94 -18.55 9.64 29.97
N GLY A 95 -19.51 10.41 29.42
CA GLY A 95 -19.34 11.25 28.24
C GLY A 95 -18.36 12.39 28.46
N SER A 96 -17.08 12.07 28.65
CA SER A 96 -15.99 13.03 28.62
C SER A 96 -15.84 13.55 27.20
N SER A 97 -15.91 14.87 27.02
CA SER A 97 -15.53 15.58 25.81
C SER A 97 -14.22 15.00 25.25
N LEU A 98 -14.26 14.45 24.03
CA LEU A 98 -13.08 13.94 23.35
C LEU A 98 -12.23 15.14 22.90
N SER A 99 -11.16 15.44 23.64
CA SER A 99 -10.19 16.48 23.26
C SER A 99 -9.26 16.02 22.14
N ALA A 100 -8.64 17.03 21.51
CA ALA A 100 -7.76 17.01 20.34
C ALA A 100 -6.57 15.99 20.38
N PRO A 101 -5.76 15.85 19.30
CA PRO A 101 -4.88 14.71 19.00
C PRO A 101 -3.86 14.27 20.07
N SER A 102 -3.48 15.13 21.03
CA SER A 102 -2.53 14.77 22.08
C SER A 102 -3.05 13.69 23.04
N SER A 103 -4.37 13.55 23.17
CA SER A 103 -4.99 12.50 24.00
C SER A 103 -5.29 11.19 23.27
N PHE A 104 -5.06 11.10 21.95
CA PHE A 104 -5.37 9.88 21.19
C PHE A 104 -4.36 8.75 21.46
N ARG A 105 -3.08 9.09 21.60
CA ARG A 105 -2.02 8.11 21.81
C ARG A 105 -2.04 7.57 23.24
N LYS A 106 -2.67 6.41 23.45
CA LYS A 106 -2.82 5.74 24.75
C LYS A 106 -1.74 4.69 24.97
N ASP A 107 -1.11 4.71 26.14
CA ASP A 107 -0.17 3.68 26.55
C ASP A 107 -0.78 2.76 27.62
N PRO A 108 -0.87 1.43 27.40
CA PRO A 108 -0.52 0.69 26.18
C PRO A 108 -1.59 0.81 25.09
N PRO A 109 -1.23 0.62 23.80
CA PRO A 109 -2.19 0.65 22.70
C PRO A 109 -3.18 -0.52 22.80
N ARG A 110 -4.49 -0.21 22.83
CA ARG A 110 -5.54 -1.21 23.04
C ARG A 110 -5.86 -1.96 21.76
N SER A 111 -5.95 -1.26 20.63
CA SER A 111 -6.21 -1.85 19.31
C SER A 111 -5.18 -1.39 18.29
N CYS A 112 -4.64 -2.34 17.52
CA CYS A 112 -3.67 -2.06 16.48
C CYS A 112 -4.00 -2.75 15.16
N VAL A 113 -3.48 -2.19 14.06
CA VAL A 113 -3.56 -2.80 12.72
C VAL A 113 -2.19 -3.10 12.15
N ALA A 114 -1.94 -4.36 11.84
CA ALA A 114 -0.85 -4.75 10.95
C ALA A 114 -1.34 -4.63 9.50
N ILE A 115 -0.61 -3.89 8.66
CA ILE A 115 -0.96 -3.70 7.24
C ILE A 115 0.11 -4.38 6.38
N ARG A 116 -0.30 -5.40 5.63
CA ARG A 116 0.52 -5.99 4.58
C ARG A 116 0.66 -5.02 3.41
N GLY A 117 1.89 -4.65 3.06
CA GLY A 117 2.15 -3.87 1.85
C GLY A 117 1.67 -4.58 0.58
N ASN A 118 1.14 -3.79 -0.34
CA ASN A 118 0.35 -4.26 -1.48
C ASN A 118 0.63 -3.51 -2.79
N GLY A 119 1.78 -2.83 -2.91
CA GLY A 119 2.16 -2.14 -4.15
C GLY A 119 1.08 -1.19 -4.67
N GLU A 120 0.69 -1.39 -5.93
CA GLU A 120 -0.33 -0.66 -6.69
C GLU A 120 -1.76 -0.84 -6.16
N LEU A 121 -2.02 -1.89 -5.38
CA LEU A 121 -3.34 -2.24 -4.84
C LEU A 121 -3.61 -1.54 -3.48
N ILE A 122 -2.93 -0.42 -3.20
CA ILE A 122 -3.03 0.34 -1.93
C ILE A 122 -4.45 0.75 -1.57
N MET A 123 -5.33 1.00 -2.55
CA MET A 123 -6.71 1.43 -2.28
C MET A 123 -7.48 0.41 -1.45
N ALA A 124 -7.14 -0.88 -1.57
CA ALA A 124 -7.73 -1.93 -0.78
C ALA A 124 -7.48 -1.77 0.74
N HIS A 125 -6.34 -1.16 1.13
CA HIS A 125 -6.06 -0.88 2.54
C HIS A 125 -7.08 0.10 3.12
N PHE A 126 -7.41 1.15 2.38
CA PHE A 126 -8.29 2.22 2.87
C PHE A 126 -9.72 1.73 3.07
N ASN A 127 -10.20 0.89 2.16
CA ASN A 127 -11.52 0.28 2.28
C ASN A 127 -11.59 -0.72 3.44
N SER A 128 -10.56 -1.56 3.57
CA SER A 128 -10.42 -2.48 4.69
C SER A 128 -10.41 -1.72 6.02
N LEU A 129 -9.59 -0.66 6.11
CA LEU A 129 -9.51 0.20 7.29
C LEU A 129 -10.84 0.91 7.56
N ALA A 130 -11.55 1.40 6.54
CA ALA A 130 -12.84 2.07 6.74
C ALA A 130 -13.84 1.14 7.41
N HIS A 131 -14.00 -0.08 6.89
CA HIS A 131 -14.95 -1.05 7.45
C HIS A 131 -14.50 -1.55 8.83
N LEU A 132 -13.20 -1.76 9.03
CA LEU A 132 -12.66 -2.09 10.34
C LEU A 132 -12.90 -0.97 11.36
N VAL A 133 -12.75 0.29 10.98
CA VAL A 133 -12.92 1.43 11.89
C VAL A 133 -14.37 1.59 12.32
N GLU A 134 -15.35 1.43 11.41
CA GLU A 134 -16.76 1.55 11.79
C GLU A 134 -17.25 0.42 12.69
N HIS A 135 -16.63 -0.77 12.66
CA HIS A 135 -17.00 -1.89 13.53
C HIS A 135 -16.16 -2.04 14.80
N TYR A 136 -14.95 -1.46 14.83
CA TYR A 136 -14.01 -1.70 15.92
C TYR A 136 -13.40 -0.43 16.52
N GLY A 137 -13.80 0.73 16.00
CA GLY A 137 -13.32 2.01 16.45
C GLY A 137 -12.00 2.41 15.81
N LEU A 138 -11.47 3.52 16.30
CA LEU A 138 -10.13 3.97 15.92
C LEU A 138 -9.07 3.01 16.48
N TYR A 139 -7.96 2.88 15.77
CA TYR A 139 -6.83 2.05 16.13
C TYR A 139 -5.72 2.91 16.71
N ASP A 140 -5.27 2.55 17.91
CA ASP A 140 -4.25 3.28 18.67
C ASP A 140 -2.86 3.12 18.05
N GLY A 141 -2.60 2.01 17.36
CA GLY A 141 -1.32 1.73 16.72
C GLY A 141 -1.39 1.03 15.38
N LEU A 142 -0.41 1.29 14.51
CA LEU A 142 -0.34 0.68 13.18
C LEU A 142 1.10 0.39 12.78
N ALA A 143 1.29 -0.70 12.04
CA ALA A 143 2.60 -1.03 11.48
C ALA A 143 2.51 -1.53 10.04
N GLY A 144 3.52 -1.21 9.23
CA GLY A 144 3.58 -1.58 7.82
C GLY A 144 4.78 -0.98 7.08
N GLY A 145 5.24 -1.69 6.06
CA GLY A 145 6.22 -1.21 5.09
C GLY A 145 5.58 -0.92 3.73
N SER A 146 6.32 -0.29 2.82
CA SER A 146 5.89 -0.06 1.44
C SER A 146 4.58 0.76 1.36
N SER A 147 3.58 0.36 0.59
CA SER A 147 2.27 1.01 0.54
C SER A 147 1.52 0.95 1.88
N GLY A 148 1.87 0.02 2.77
CA GLY A 148 1.41 0.06 4.16
C GLY A 148 1.86 1.34 4.88
N SER A 149 3.07 1.83 4.62
CA SER A 149 3.55 3.09 5.22
C SER A 149 2.78 4.32 4.71
N VAL A 150 2.36 4.31 3.45
CA VAL A 150 1.48 5.35 2.89
C VAL A 150 0.09 5.27 3.54
N SER A 151 -0.46 4.07 3.71
CA SER A 151 -1.76 3.90 4.36
C SER A 151 -1.76 4.39 5.81
N ILE A 152 -0.69 4.10 6.55
CA ILE A 152 -0.53 4.56 7.94
C ILE A 152 -0.35 6.09 7.99
N PHE A 153 0.42 6.67 7.08
CA PHE A 153 0.58 8.11 6.97
C PHE A 153 -0.77 8.82 6.81
N ILE A 154 -1.61 8.32 5.90
CA ILE A 154 -2.95 8.88 5.65
C ILE A 154 -3.89 8.64 6.84
N TYR A 155 -3.84 7.45 7.45
CA TYR A 155 -4.62 7.17 8.65
C TYR A 155 -4.27 8.13 9.80
N GLU A 156 -2.98 8.29 10.14
CA GLU A 156 -2.54 9.25 11.16
C GLU A 156 -2.84 10.71 10.75
N SER A 157 -2.95 10.99 9.45
CA SER A 157 -3.46 12.28 8.95
C SER A 157 -4.93 12.47 9.30
N ILE A 158 -5.79 11.47 9.08
CA ILE A 158 -7.20 11.53 9.46
C ILE A 158 -7.37 11.72 10.96
N ILE A 159 -6.62 10.97 11.77
CA ILE A 159 -6.69 11.03 13.23
C ILE A 159 -6.32 12.42 13.77
N GLN A 160 -5.43 13.17 13.12
CA GLN A 160 -5.08 14.51 13.59
C GLN A 160 -6.07 15.60 13.17
N ASN A 161 -7.02 15.28 12.29
CA ASN A 161 -7.92 16.27 11.71
C ASN A 161 -8.81 16.91 12.80
N PRO A 162 -8.79 18.24 12.98
CA PRO A 162 -9.64 18.87 14.00
C PRO A 162 -11.14 18.66 13.75
N ALA A 163 -11.60 18.58 12.50
CA ALA A 163 -13.02 18.37 12.18
C ALA A 163 -13.53 16.97 12.58
N LEU A 164 -12.61 16.00 12.73
CA LEU A 164 -12.93 14.66 13.26
C LEU A 164 -13.41 14.76 14.72
N TRP A 165 -12.78 15.64 15.50
CA TRP A 165 -12.99 15.78 16.95
C TRP A 165 -13.96 16.91 17.32
N ASP A 166 -14.25 17.81 16.39
CA ASP A 166 -15.17 18.94 16.55
C ASP A 166 -16.64 18.45 16.58
N CYS A 167 -16.97 17.72 17.63
CA CYS A 167 -18.29 17.17 17.89
C CYS A 167 -18.47 16.89 19.39
N PRO A 168 -18.91 17.89 20.18
CA PRO A 168 -19.00 17.75 21.63
C PRO A 168 -20.02 16.70 22.08
N LYS A 169 -20.94 16.29 21.20
CA LYS A 169 -21.97 15.28 21.49
C LYS A 169 -21.67 13.91 20.87
N CYS A 170 -20.53 13.74 20.19
CA CYS A 170 -20.22 12.48 19.54
C CYS A 170 -19.81 11.40 20.54
N THR A 171 -20.35 10.22 20.33
CA THR A 171 -19.86 8.99 20.96
C THR A 171 -18.56 8.52 20.28
N LYS A 172 -17.89 7.53 20.88
CA LYS A 172 -16.73 6.85 20.25
C LYS A 172 -17.10 6.24 18.89
N GLN A 173 -18.33 5.74 18.75
CA GLN A 173 -18.85 5.21 17.49
C GLN A 173 -19.00 6.32 16.44
N ASP A 174 -19.53 7.49 16.83
CA ASP A 174 -19.70 8.61 15.89
C ASP A 174 -18.35 9.10 15.36
N THR A 175 -17.35 9.24 16.22
CA THR A 175 -15.98 9.60 15.79
C THR A 175 -15.39 8.53 14.87
N ALA A 176 -15.62 7.25 15.16
CA ALA A 176 -15.18 6.17 14.29
C ALA A 176 -15.88 6.22 12.92
N LEU A 177 -17.20 6.47 12.86
CA LEU A 177 -17.92 6.64 11.61
C LEU A 177 -17.42 7.83 10.79
N ARG A 178 -17.04 8.94 11.43
CA ARG A 178 -16.41 10.08 10.75
C ARG A 178 -15.04 9.71 10.15
N ALA A 179 -14.21 8.99 10.90
CA ALA A 179 -12.92 8.53 10.40
C ALA A 179 -13.07 7.50 9.26
N SER A 180 -14.02 6.57 9.40
CA SER A 180 -14.42 5.62 8.34
C SER A 180 -14.86 6.37 7.09
N LEU A 181 -15.72 7.40 7.23
CA LEU A 181 -16.15 8.22 6.11
C LEU A 181 -14.97 8.92 5.42
N LEU A 182 -14.03 9.51 6.17
CA LEU A 182 -12.83 10.11 5.60
C LEU A 182 -11.98 9.08 4.85
N LEU A 183 -11.81 7.87 5.37
CA LEU A 183 -11.12 6.78 4.68
C LEU A 183 -11.83 6.42 3.36
N LYS A 184 -13.17 6.33 3.35
CA LYS A 184 -13.97 6.10 2.12
C LYS A 184 -13.78 7.21 1.09
N THR A 185 -13.69 8.47 1.53
CA THR A 185 -13.51 9.61 0.61
C THR A 185 -12.17 9.64 -0.12
N LEU A 186 -11.21 8.76 0.19
CA LEU A 186 -9.97 8.67 -0.61
C LEU A 186 -10.26 8.35 -2.08
N TRP A 187 -11.39 7.69 -2.35
CA TRP A 187 -11.93 7.52 -3.68
C TRP A 187 -12.51 8.80 -4.30
N ALA A 188 -13.17 9.66 -3.51
CA ALA A 188 -13.55 10.99 -3.97
C ALA A 188 -12.31 11.80 -4.34
N TYR A 189 -11.26 11.68 -3.52
CA TYR A 189 -9.98 12.32 -3.79
C TYR A 189 -9.41 11.83 -5.11
N PHE A 190 -9.37 10.51 -5.31
CA PHE A 190 -9.02 9.88 -6.59
C PHE A 190 -9.88 10.43 -7.74
N ASP A 191 -11.21 10.53 -7.58
CA ASP A 191 -12.13 11.03 -8.60
C ASP A 191 -11.85 12.50 -8.99
N VAL A 192 -11.54 13.36 -8.01
CA VAL A 192 -11.13 14.76 -8.25
C VAL A 192 -9.82 14.78 -9.01
N VAL A 193 -8.86 13.96 -8.58
CA VAL A 193 -7.53 14.05 -9.16
C VAL A 193 -7.43 13.35 -10.51
N ARG A 194 -8.23 12.33 -10.83
CA ARG A 194 -8.07 11.45 -12.03
C ARG A 194 -7.92 12.20 -13.35
N ASN A 195 -8.49 13.40 -13.44
CA ASN A 195 -8.43 14.26 -14.61
C ASN A 195 -7.32 15.33 -14.55
N SER A 196 -6.60 15.42 -13.44
CA SER A 196 -5.44 16.29 -13.22
C SER A 196 -4.12 15.56 -13.51
N GLU A 197 -3.06 16.32 -13.77
CA GLU A 197 -1.69 15.78 -13.90
C GLU A 197 -1.27 14.97 -12.66
N ASP A 198 -1.69 15.40 -11.47
CA ASP A 198 -1.31 14.75 -10.21
C ASP A 198 -1.92 13.36 -10.01
N ALA A 199 -3.10 13.03 -10.55
CA ALA A 199 -3.57 11.63 -10.47
C ALA A 199 -3.02 10.74 -11.53
N LYS A 200 -2.81 11.26 -12.75
CA LYS A 200 -2.11 10.49 -13.78
C LYS A 200 -0.73 10.09 -13.25
N ALA A 201 -0.13 10.97 -12.45
CA ALA A 201 1.11 10.77 -11.73
C ALA A 201 1.02 9.79 -10.53
N VAL A 202 0.00 9.88 -9.66
CA VAL A 202 -0.05 9.08 -8.40
C VAL A 202 -0.87 7.79 -8.51
N PHE A 203 -1.90 7.79 -9.34
CA PHE A 203 -3.01 6.85 -9.28
C PHE A 203 -3.29 6.11 -10.59
N ASP A 204 -3.01 6.74 -11.74
CA ASP A 204 -2.96 6.10 -13.07
C ASP A 204 -1.53 5.99 -13.59
N LEU A 205 -0.56 5.87 -12.68
CA LEU A 205 0.83 5.76 -13.05
C LEU A 205 1.08 4.53 -13.95
N ALA A 206 0.37 3.43 -13.69
CA ALA A 206 0.40 2.24 -14.53
C ALA A 206 -0.18 2.51 -15.93
N GLY A 207 -1.28 3.27 -16.07
CA GLY A 207 -1.85 3.61 -17.37
C GLY A 207 -1.01 4.62 -18.14
N ALA A 208 -0.47 5.64 -17.46
CA ALA A 208 0.47 6.60 -18.05
C ALA A 208 1.74 5.90 -18.56
N VAL A 209 2.29 4.97 -17.78
CA VAL A 209 3.43 4.15 -18.22
C VAL A 209 3.02 3.14 -19.31
N GLY A 210 1.80 2.60 -19.26
CA GLY A 210 1.26 1.76 -20.33
C GLY A 210 1.12 2.51 -21.66
N LYS A 211 0.69 3.78 -21.63
CA LYS A 211 0.67 4.69 -22.78
C LYS A 211 2.09 4.97 -23.26
N LEU A 212 3.01 5.27 -22.34
CA LEU A 212 4.44 5.45 -22.65
C LEU A 212 5.02 4.22 -23.36
N GLN A 213 4.71 3.01 -22.88
CA GLN A 213 5.10 1.75 -23.51
C GLN A 213 4.49 1.57 -24.91
N LYS A 214 3.22 1.93 -25.09
CA LYS A 214 2.54 1.89 -26.39
C LYS A 214 3.18 2.87 -27.37
N ASP A 215 3.40 4.12 -26.96
CA ASP A 215 4.03 5.16 -27.78
C ASP A 215 5.46 4.77 -28.15
N PHE A 216 6.19 4.18 -27.21
CA PHE A 216 7.52 3.64 -27.43
C PHE A 216 7.52 2.52 -28.49
N LYS A 217 6.57 1.59 -28.44
CA LYS A 217 6.37 0.54 -29.45
C LYS A 217 5.94 1.10 -30.81
N ALA A 218 4.94 1.99 -30.82
CA ALA A 218 4.38 2.59 -32.04
C ALA A 218 5.41 3.42 -32.81
N LYS A 219 6.30 4.11 -32.12
CA LYS A 219 7.43 4.86 -32.73
C LYS A 219 8.57 3.95 -33.21
N GLY A 220 8.44 2.63 -33.05
CA GLY A 220 9.44 1.63 -33.47
C GLY A 220 10.76 1.72 -32.71
N LEU A 221 10.79 2.37 -31.54
CA LEU A 221 12.03 2.68 -30.83
C LEU A 221 12.71 1.43 -30.26
N ALA A 222 11.93 0.43 -29.89
CA ALA A 222 12.44 -0.88 -29.45
C ALA A 222 13.28 -1.57 -30.53
N ASN A 223 12.79 -1.51 -31.78
CA ASN A 223 13.39 -2.24 -32.91
C ASN A 223 14.56 -1.47 -33.55
N LYS A 224 14.66 -0.16 -33.28
CA LYS A 224 15.73 0.70 -33.78
C LYS A 224 17.03 0.55 -33.02
N LEU A 225 17.02 0.06 -31.78
CA LEU A 225 18.21 0.05 -30.92
C LEU A 225 19.14 -1.15 -31.21
N LYS A 226 19.70 -1.21 -32.42
CA LYS A 226 20.57 -2.32 -32.87
C LYS A 226 22.05 -1.96 -32.78
N THR A 227 22.39 -0.70 -33.03
CA THR A 227 23.77 -0.23 -33.08
C THR A 227 24.03 0.90 -32.07
N PRO A 228 25.29 1.18 -31.75
CA PRO A 228 25.64 2.34 -30.94
C PRO A 228 25.23 3.69 -31.56
N GLY A 229 25.11 3.78 -32.88
CA GLY A 229 24.64 5.00 -33.58
C GLY A 229 23.16 5.29 -33.30
N ASP A 230 22.32 4.24 -33.27
CA ASP A 230 20.89 4.37 -33.00
C ASP A 230 20.60 4.90 -31.58
N ALA A 231 21.51 4.64 -30.64
CA ALA A 231 21.32 4.95 -29.23
C ALA A 231 21.13 6.45 -28.97
N TYR A 232 21.78 7.33 -29.74
CA TYR A 232 21.61 8.77 -29.57
C TYR A 232 20.25 9.27 -30.05
N ASP A 233 19.76 8.78 -31.21
CA ASP A 233 18.43 9.16 -31.71
C ASP A 233 17.34 8.62 -30.79
N VAL A 234 17.44 7.36 -30.35
CA VAL A 234 16.48 6.76 -29.42
C VAL A 234 16.51 7.50 -28.07
N ALA A 235 17.70 7.85 -27.54
CA ALA A 235 17.81 8.61 -26.30
C ALA A 235 17.12 9.97 -26.39
N ARG A 236 17.32 10.71 -27.49
CA ARG A 236 16.67 12.00 -27.72
C ARG A 236 15.15 11.85 -27.76
N ARG A 237 14.63 10.87 -28.53
CA ARG A 237 13.19 10.61 -28.64
C ARG A 237 12.56 10.15 -27.33
N LEU A 238 13.26 9.32 -26.57
CA LEU A 238 12.82 8.92 -25.22
C LEU A 238 12.81 10.10 -24.26
N THR A 239 13.82 10.97 -24.34
CA THR A 239 13.87 12.18 -23.53
C THR A 239 12.65 13.06 -23.81
N THR A 240 12.39 13.38 -25.08
CA THR A 240 11.19 14.13 -25.49
C THR A 240 9.92 13.44 -25.01
N LEU A 241 9.81 12.12 -25.20
CA LEU A 241 8.62 11.38 -24.77
C LEU A 241 8.40 11.42 -23.25
N LEU A 242 9.47 11.37 -22.46
CA LEU A 242 9.41 11.47 -20.99
C LEU A 242 9.14 12.89 -20.52
N GLU A 243 9.65 13.91 -21.20
CA GLU A 243 9.44 15.33 -20.88
C GLU A 243 8.06 15.84 -21.31
N ASP A 244 7.51 15.28 -22.38
CA ASP A 244 6.15 15.54 -22.85
C ASP A 244 5.12 14.61 -22.17
N SER A 245 5.57 13.71 -21.29
CA SER A 245 4.68 12.76 -20.63
C SER A 245 3.81 13.43 -19.59
N GLU A 246 2.66 12.81 -19.31
CA GLU A 246 1.76 13.26 -18.25
C GLU A 246 2.36 13.06 -16.84
N ILE A 247 3.54 12.44 -16.74
CA ILE A 247 4.25 12.14 -15.49
C ILE A 247 5.60 12.87 -15.38
N THR A 248 5.89 13.86 -16.23
CA THR A 248 7.19 14.56 -16.26
C THR A 248 7.61 15.08 -14.88
N GLY A 249 6.67 15.61 -14.11
CA GLY A 249 6.92 16.08 -12.74
C GLY A 249 7.32 14.99 -11.74
N LEU A 250 7.12 13.70 -12.06
CA LEU A 250 7.55 12.56 -11.26
C LEU A 250 8.77 11.85 -11.82
N ILE A 251 9.17 12.08 -13.06
CA ILE A 251 10.28 11.35 -13.67
C ILE A 251 11.53 11.51 -12.81
N ASN A 252 12.18 10.38 -12.53
CA ASN A 252 13.42 10.38 -11.78
C ASN A 252 14.50 11.13 -12.57
N PRO A 253 15.12 12.18 -11.99
CA PRO A 253 16.17 12.93 -12.67
C PRO A 253 17.34 12.07 -13.17
N ASP A 254 17.64 10.95 -12.49
CA ASP A 254 18.68 10.01 -12.92
C ASP A 254 18.36 9.35 -14.28
N ILE A 255 17.08 9.13 -14.60
CA ILE A 255 16.66 8.60 -15.91
C ILE A 255 16.99 9.61 -17.01
N LEU A 256 16.61 10.88 -16.82
CA LEU A 256 16.90 11.94 -17.77
C LEU A 256 18.41 12.17 -17.90
N LYS A 257 19.15 12.06 -16.79
CA LYS A 257 20.61 12.13 -16.79
C LYS A 257 21.24 11.00 -17.63
N MET A 258 20.79 9.76 -17.47
CA MET A 258 21.25 8.63 -18.30
C MET A 258 21.01 8.89 -19.80
N LEU A 259 19.84 9.44 -20.15
CA LEU A 259 19.52 9.74 -21.55
C LEU A 259 20.30 10.93 -22.12
N LYS A 260 20.58 11.97 -21.32
CA LYS A 260 21.20 13.23 -21.80
C LYS A 260 22.72 13.27 -21.70
N GLN A 261 23.30 12.87 -20.56
CA GLN A 261 24.66 13.30 -20.16
C GLN A 261 25.78 12.30 -20.48
N VAL A 262 25.50 11.22 -21.21
CA VAL A 262 26.47 10.14 -21.39
C VAL A 262 27.20 10.18 -22.72
N THR A 263 28.53 10.20 -22.58
CA THR A 263 29.54 10.19 -23.65
C THR A 263 30.08 8.78 -23.84
N GLY A 264 30.07 8.28 -25.09
CA GLY A 264 30.54 6.93 -25.43
C GLY A 264 29.44 6.08 -26.06
N PRO A 265 29.58 5.62 -27.31
CA PRO A 265 28.51 4.93 -28.03
C PRO A 265 28.01 3.66 -27.33
N GLN A 266 28.92 2.85 -26.76
CA GLN A 266 28.55 1.61 -26.08
C GLN A 266 27.83 1.84 -24.75
N LEU A 267 28.33 2.79 -23.94
CA LEU A 267 27.69 3.13 -22.67
C LEU A 267 26.31 3.77 -22.90
N LYS A 268 26.18 4.61 -23.94
CA LYS A 268 24.89 5.16 -24.34
C LYS A 268 23.90 4.05 -24.73
N LEU A 269 24.33 3.09 -25.56
CA LEU A 269 23.50 1.95 -25.95
C LEU A 269 23.00 1.16 -24.73
N TYR A 270 23.91 0.84 -23.80
CA TYR A 270 23.56 0.18 -22.54
C TYR A 270 22.51 0.97 -21.73
N GLN A 271 22.74 2.25 -21.50
CA GLN A 271 21.84 3.05 -20.68
C GLN A 271 20.46 3.24 -21.29
N VAL A 272 20.37 3.38 -22.62
CA VAL A 272 19.08 3.41 -23.31
C VAL A 272 18.34 2.08 -23.12
N LYS A 273 19.02 0.93 -23.20
CA LYS A 273 18.42 -0.38 -22.89
C LYS A 273 17.94 -0.47 -21.45
N GLU A 274 18.70 0.06 -20.50
CA GLU A 274 18.30 0.05 -19.08
C GLU A 274 17.08 0.95 -18.81
N VAL A 275 16.99 2.11 -19.45
CA VAL A 275 15.79 2.97 -19.36
C VAL A 275 14.59 2.29 -20.02
N GLN A 276 14.77 1.62 -21.16
CA GLN A 276 13.71 0.83 -21.79
C GLN A 276 13.23 -0.31 -20.87
N ALA A 277 14.16 -1.01 -20.22
CA ALA A 277 13.83 -2.05 -19.25
C ALA A 277 13.08 -1.46 -18.05
N ALA A 278 13.48 -0.30 -17.53
CA ALA A 278 12.75 0.40 -16.46
C ALA A 278 11.30 0.70 -16.86
N ILE A 279 11.09 1.23 -18.08
CA ILE A 279 9.75 1.51 -18.60
C ILE A 279 8.94 0.23 -18.78
N ALA A 280 9.53 -0.84 -19.34
CA ALA A 280 8.85 -2.09 -19.63
C ALA A 280 8.44 -2.86 -18.36
N THR A 281 9.26 -2.81 -17.32
CA THR A 281 9.08 -3.58 -16.07
C THR A 281 8.38 -2.78 -14.97
N PHE A 282 8.14 -1.49 -15.19
CA PHE A 282 7.49 -0.61 -14.23
C PHE A 282 6.14 -1.18 -13.77
N GLY A 283 5.95 -1.25 -12.44
CA GLY A 283 4.69 -1.70 -11.84
C GLY A 283 4.39 -3.19 -11.98
N GLN A 284 5.32 -4.02 -12.47
CA GLN A 284 5.09 -5.47 -12.56
C GLN A 284 5.27 -6.20 -11.22
N PHE A 285 5.92 -5.57 -10.23
CA PHE A 285 6.27 -6.16 -8.92
C PHE A 285 6.86 -7.58 -9.05
N LYS A 286 7.72 -7.77 -10.05
CA LYS A 286 8.51 -8.99 -10.26
C LYS A 286 9.95 -8.72 -9.88
N ALA A 287 10.50 -9.58 -9.05
CA ALA A 287 11.90 -9.53 -8.66
C ALA A 287 12.70 -10.63 -9.40
N GLU A 288 12.63 -10.63 -10.73
CA GLU A 288 13.37 -11.57 -11.58
C GLU A 288 14.73 -11.02 -12.03
N ASP A 289 14.85 -9.69 -12.10
CA ASP A 289 16.06 -9.00 -12.54
C ASP A 289 16.89 -8.51 -11.34
N LYS A 290 18.15 -8.94 -11.24
CA LYS A 290 19.07 -8.51 -10.16
C LYS A 290 19.48 -7.03 -10.28
N LYS A 291 19.28 -6.40 -11.43
CA LYS A 291 19.57 -4.98 -11.65
C LYS A 291 18.60 -4.06 -10.91
N ILE A 292 17.44 -4.54 -10.44
CA ILE A 292 16.43 -3.71 -9.77
C ILE A 292 16.93 -3.02 -8.49
N PHE A 293 18.05 -3.47 -7.92
CA PHE A 293 18.67 -2.83 -6.75
C PHE A 293 19.54 -1.62 -7.09
N PHE A 294 19.89 -1.46 -8.36
CA PHE A 294 20.85 -0.45 -8.85
C PHE A 294 20.27 0.43 -9.96
N ARG A 295 19.37 -0.13 -10.78
CA ARG A 295 18.66 0.57 -11.86
C ARG A 295 17.82 1.70 -11.27
N PRO A 296 17.99 2.94 -11.74
CA PRO A 296 17.11 4.04 -11.36
C PRO A 296 15.65 3.69 -11.65
N GLY A 297 14.79 3.98 -10.68
CA GLY A 297 13.35 3.93 -10.87
C GLY A 297 12.90 4.91 -11.94
N LEU A 298 11.82 4.61 -12.66
CA LEU A 298 11.22 5.56 -13.61
C LEU A 298 10.76 6.84 -12.90
N ILE A 299 10.25 6.70 -11.67
CA ILE A 299 9.73 7.79 -10.85
C ILE A 299 10.64 8.14 -9.67
N SER A 300 10.59 9.40 -9.24
CA SER A 300 11.18 9.88 -8.00
C SER A 300 10.21 9.70 -6.85
N PHE A 301 10.50 8.74 -5.96
CA PHE A 301 9.71 8.56 -4.74
C PHE A 301 9.78 9.72 -3.75
N SER A 302 10.81 10.56 -3.82
CA SER A 302 10.84 11.79 -3.02
C SER A 302 9.74 12.74 -3.49
N VAL A 303 9.60 12.93 -4.81
CA VAL A 303 8.53 13.77 -5.37
C VAL A 303 7.16 13.10 -5.18
N LEU A 304 7.08 11.76 -5.29
CA LEU A 304 5.86 11.03 -4.98
C LEU A 304 5.45 11.20 -3.51
N ALA A 305 6.39 11.21 -2.57
CA ALA A 305 6.14 11.50 -1.16
C ALA A 305 5.54 12.90 -0.98
N GLU A 306 6.02 13.92 -1.71
CA GLU A 306 5.39 15.25 -1.73
C GLU A 306 3.93 15.20 -2.19
N ARG A 307 3.62 14.38 -3.21
CA ARG A 307 2.24 14.20 -3.69
C ARG A 307 1.36 13.51 -2.65
N PHE A 308 1.84 12.47 -1.98
CA PHE A 308 1.14 11.91 -0.82
C PHE A 308 0.96 12.94 0.29
N GLY A 309 1.95 13.81 0.50
CA GLY A 309 1.86 14.93 1.43
C GLY A 309 0.67 15.85 1.17
N ARG A 310 0.35 16.14 -0.10
CA ARG A 310 -0.82 16.96 -0.47
C ARG A 310 -2.14 16.31 -0.05
N VAL A 311 -2.22 14.98 -0.21
CA VAL A 311 -3.35 14.16 0.26
C VAL A 311 -3.42 14.19 1.78
N GLY A 312 -2.31 13.86 2.45
CA GLY A 312 -2.20 13.88 3.90
C GLY A 312 -2.51 15.24 4.52
N ASN A 313 -2.15 16.35 3.86
CA ASN A 313 -2.49 17.69 4.32
C ASN A 313 -4.01 17.95 4.35
N PHE A 314 -4.75 17.56 3.30
CA PHE A 314 -6.21 17.66 3.31
C PHE A 314 -6.80 16.84 4.46
N TYR A 315 -6.39 15.58 4.57
CA TYR A 315 -6.92 14.69 5.60
C TYR A 315 -6.49 15.08 7.01
N ALA A 316 -5.38 15.79 7.18
CA ALA A 316 -4.93 16.36 8.44
C ALA A 316 -5.57 17.71 8.79
N GLY A 317 -6.41 18.26 7.91
CA GLY A 317 -7.00 19.59 8.10
C GLY A 317 -5.97 20.72 8.04
N ARG A 318 -4.93 20.57 7.23
CA ARG A 318 -3.84 21.55 7.08
C ARG A 318 -4.03 22.44 5.85
N GLY A 319 -3.56 23.68 5.97
CA GLY A 319 -3.60 24.69 4.90
C GLY A 319 -4.00 26.08 5.38
N GLY A 320 -4.49 26.21 6.63
CA GLY A 320 -5.03 27.47 7.15
C GLY A 320 -6.38 27.82 6.52
N SER A 321 -7.00 28.91 7.00
CA SER A 321 -8.35 29.34 6.58
C SER A 321 -8.48 29.66 5.09
N GLY A 322 -7.37 29.93 4.41
CA GLY A 322 -7.35 30.21 2.96
C GLY A 322 -7.36 28.96 2.08
N LEU A 323 -6.95 27.78 2.59
CA LEU A 323 -6.84 26.56 1.78
C LEU A 323 -7.80 25.46 2.23
N TYR A 324 -7.98 25.27 3.55
CA TYR A 324 -8.77 24.18 4.10
C TYR A 324 -10.08 24.68 4.71
N ASP A 325 -11.20 24.15 4.22
CA ASP A 325 -12.53 24.48 4.74
C ASP A 325 -12.90 23.57 5.93
N HIS A 326 -12.47 23.96 7.13
CA HIS A 326 -12.80 23.23 8.35
C HIS A 326 -14.31 23.15 8.60
N ALA A 327 -15.04 24.25 8.36
CA ALA A 327 -16.48 24.29 8.61
C ALA A 327 -17.25 23.38 7.65
N GLY A 328 -16.88 23.40 6.36
CA GLY A 328 -17.44 22.51 5.35
C GLY A 328 -17.12 21.05 5.62
N VAL A 329 -15.88 20.70 5.96
CA VAL A 329 -15.54 19.30 6.30
C VAL A 329 -16.29 18.85 7.56
N LYS A 330 -16.39 19.70 8.58
CA LYS A 330 -17.18 19.39 9.78
C LYS A 330 -18.66 19.16 9.41
N HIS A 331 -19.26 20.02 8.60
CA HIS A 331 -20.65 19.87 8.15
C HIS A 331 -20.86 18.55 7.40
N PHE A 332 -19.95 18.22 6.49
CA PHE A 332 -19.96 16.95 5.76
C PHE A 332 -19.92 15.75 6.71
N LEU A 333 -19.01 15.77 7.70
CA LEU A 333 -18.89 14.71 8.70
C LEU A 333 -20.14 14.59 9.59
N ASP A 334 -20.69 15.71 10.05
CA ASP A 334 -21.92 15.75 10.84
C ASP A 334 -23.11 15.16 10.06
N THR A 335 -23.18 15.44 8.76
CA THR A 335 -24.32 15.06 7.90
C THR A 335 -24.22 13.63 7.39
N CYS A 336 -23.05 13.21 6.92
CA CYS A 336 -22.89 12.00 6.13
C CYS A 336 -22.38 10.80 6.92
N ALA A 337 -21.70 10.99 8.06
CA ALA A 337 -21.15 9.88 8.84
C ALA A 337 -22.22 8.93 9.39
N PRO A 338 -23.35 9.39 9.98
CA PRO A 338 -24.36 8.51 10.56
C PRO A 338 -24.98 7.53 9.56
N GLY A 339 -25.15 7.94 8.30
CA GLY A 339 -25.72 7.12 7.23
C GLY A 339 -24.69 6.26 6.47
N SER A 340 -23.41 6.36 6.81
CA SER A 340 -22.33 5.75 6.01
C SER A 340 -21.97 4.32 6.41
N MET A 341 -22.38 3.86 7.59
CA MET A 341 -22.02 2.53 8.11
C MET A 341 -22.44 1.41 7.17
N ASP A 342 -21.61 0.37 7.05
CA ASP A 342 -21.79 -0.78 6.16
C ASP A 342 -21.86 -0.42 4.65
N LEU A 343 -21.64 0.83 4.25
CA LEU A 343 -21.63 1.26 2.85
C LEU A 343 -20.21 1.53 2.37
N SER A 344 -19.80 0.80 1.33
CA SER A 344 -18.60 1.17 0.55
C SER A 344 -18.76 2.59 0.00
N TRP A 345 -17.67 3.23 -0.43
CA TRP A 345 -17.77 4.57 -1.03
C TRP A 345 -18.72 4.59 -2.23
N ARG A 346 -18.66 3.56 -3.07
CA ARG A 346 -19.55 3.40 -4.23
C ARG A 346 -21.02 3.32 -3.81
N ASP A 347 -21.32 2.48 -2.84
CA ASP A 347 -22.70 2.27 -2.38
C ASP A 347 -23.23 3.51 -1.65
N LEU A 348 -22.38 4.20 -0.87
CA LEU A 348 -22.71 5.46 -0.22
C LEU A 348 -23.04 6.55 -1.24
N LYS A 349 -22.21 6.76 -2.26
CA LYS A 349 -22.51 7.76 -3.32
C LYS A 349 -23.79 7.44 -4.09
N THR A 350 -24.15 6.17 -4.19
CA THR A 350 -25.36 5.72 -4.89
C THR A 350 -26.60 5.98 -4.03
N LYS A 351 -26.52 5.64 -2.75
CA LYS A 351 -27.62 5.79 -1.79
C LYS A 351 -27.82 7.25 -1.35
N GLU A 352 -26.73 7.97 -1.14
CA GLU A 352 -26.69 9.37 -0.68
C GLU A 352 -25.86 10.24 -1.65
N PRO A 353 -26.37 10.55 -2.87
CA PRO A 353 -25.61 11.29 -3.88
C PRO A 353 -25.10 12.66 -3.40
N LYS A 354 -25.84 13.31 -2.49
CA LYS A 354 -25.43 14.58 -1.88
C LYS A 354 -24.10 14.45 -1.14
N CYS A 355 -23.90 13.39 -0.37
CA CYS A 355 -22.64 13.14 0.33
C CYS A 355 -21.47 12.90 -0.64
N GLY A 356 -21.74 12.24 -1.77
CA GLY A 356 -20.77 12.09 -2.84
C GLY A 356 -20.33 13.43 -3.44
N GLN A 357 -21.30 14.31 -3.72
CA GLN A 357 -21.05 15.62 -4.30
C GLN A 357 -20.32 16.54 -3.31
N GLU A 358 -20.74 16.58 -2.05
CA GLU A 358 -20.13 17.43 -1.03
C GLU A 358 -18.66 17.07 -0.77
N ALA A 359 -18.35 15.77 -0.69
CA ALA A 359 -16.96 15.32 -0.60
C ALA A 359 -16.14 15.73 -1.83
N PHE A 360 -16.70 15.58 -3.03
CA PHE A 360 -16.05 16.00 -4.27
C PHE A 360 -15.75 17.51 -4.25
N ASP A 361 -16.72 18.34 -3.88
CA ASP A 361 -16.59 19.80 -3.87
C ASP A 361 -15.53 20.27 -2.87
N LEU A 362 -15.53 19.73 -1.64
CA LEU A 362 -14.53 20.05 -0.61
C LEU A 362 -13.10 19.72 -1.06
N ILE A 363 -12.92 18.55 -1.67
CA ILE A 363 -11.61 18.12 -2.14
C ILE A 363 -11.19 18.93 -3.38
N HIS A 364 -12.11 19.14 -4.32
CA HIS A 364 -11.85 19.90 -5.54
C HIS A 364 -11.43 21.34 -5.20
N ASP A 365 -12.17 22.02 -4.33
CA ASP A 365 -11.86 23.39 -3.90
C ASP A 365 -10.50 23.47 -3.20
N TYR A 366 -10.23 22.61 -2.21
CA TYR A 366 -8.93 22.53 -1.55
C TYR A 366 -7.80 22.36 -2.57
N ARG A 367 -7.97 21.45 -3.54
CA ARG A 367 -6.95 21.16 -4.55
C ARG A 367 -6.73 22.33 -5.49
N ALA A 368 -7.80 22.97 -5.96
CA ALA A 368 -7.70 24.15 -6.83
C ALA A 368 -6.91 25.26 -6.13
N LYS A 369 -7.24 25.55 -4.87
CA LYS A 369 -6.54 26.54 -4.03
C LYS A 369 -5.08 26.17 -3.79
N LEU A 370 -4.80 24.91 -3.47
CA LEU A 370 -3.43 24.41 -3.27
C LEU A 370 -2.58 24.57 -4.53
N LEU A 371 -3.11 24.24 -5.70
CA LEU A 371 -2.40 24.38 -6.96
C LEU A 371 -2.17 25.85 -7.32
N ALA A 372 -3.16 26.72 -7.09
CA ALA A 372 -3.02 28.16 -7.25
C ALA A 372 -1.93 28.75 -6.33
N ALA A 373 -1.71 28.15 -5.15
CA ALA A 373 -0.64 28.50 -4.21
C ALA A 373 0.72 27.83 -4.54
N GLY A 374 0.90 27.26 -5.74
CA GLY A 374 2.15 26.61 -6.15
C GLY A 374 2.36 25.21 -5.57
N GLY A 375 1.31 24.59 -5.02
CA GLY A 375 1.33 23.19 -4.59
C GLY A 375 2.14 22.90 -3.32
N LYS A 376 2.46 23.94 -2.54
CA LYS A 376 3.24 23.85 -1.29
C LYS A 376 2.42 24.34 -0.10
N ILE A 377 2.62 23.69 1.05
CA ILE A 377 2.03 24.11 2.33
C ILE A 377 3.19 24.31 3.31
N PRO A 378 3.36 25.52 3.91
CA PRO A 378 4.46 25.81 4.82
C PRO A 378 4.57 24.82 5.99
N ASN A 379 3.44 24.42 6.56
CA ASN A 379 3.35 23.45 7.67
C ASN A 379 2.90 22.07 7.18
N SER A 380 3.55 21.55 6.14
CA SER A 380 3.18 20.26 5.55
C SER A 380 3.19 19.12 6.58
N ARG A 381 2.20 18.24 6.47
CA ARG A 381 2.06 16.96 7.18
C ARG A 381 3.30 16.08 7.06
N LEU A 382 4.04 16.21 5.96
CA LEU A 382 5.29 15.51 5.73
C LEU A 382 6.42 15.89 6.70
N ASN A 383 6.33 17.06 7.33
CA ASN A 383 7.36 17.56 8.24
C ASN A 383 7.19 17.01 9.67
N ASP A 384 6.06 16.37 9.98
CA ASP A 384 5.91 15.75 11.29
C ASP A 384 6.77 14.49 11.39
N LYS A 385 7.14 14.16 12.63
CA LYS A 385 7.76 12.89 12.95
C LYS A 385 6.77 11.72 12.80
N VAL A 386 7.30 10.57 12.39
CA VAL A 386 6.56 9.30 12.42
C VAL A 386 6.08 9.01 13.85
N GLY A 387 4.81 8.63 13.98
CA GLY A 387 4.19 8.27 15.25
C GLY A 387 3.92 9.43 16.20
N LYS A 388 3.91 10.68 15.71
CA LYS A 388 3.65 11.85 16.55
C LYS A 388 2.25 11.81 17.19
N TYR A 389 1.26 11.25 16.50
CA TYR A 389 -0.14 11.29 16.92
C TYR A 389 -0.74 9.92 17.22
N ALA A 390 -0.10 8.82 16.80
CA ALA A 390 -0.49 7.44 17.08
C ALA A 390 0.74 6.53 17.27
N HIS A 391 0.57 5.31 17.81
CA HIS A 391 1.66 4.35 17.94
C HIS A 391 2.02 3.75 16.58
N ILE A 392 2.96 4.35 15.86
CA ILE A 392 3.29 3.99 14.49
C ILE A 392 4.67 3.33 14.38
N LEU A 393 4.73 2.21 13.66
CA LEU A 393 5.96 1.57 13.22
C LEU A 393 6.02 1.44 11.70
N VAL A 394 6.89 2.20 11.05
CA VAL A 394 7.14 2.09 9.60
C VAL A 394 8.33 1.18 9.35
N ALA A 395 8.13 0.12 8.56
CA ALA A 395 9.16 -0.86 8.27
C ALA A 395 10.01 -0.50 7.04
N THR A 396 11.30 -0.79 7.09
CA THR A 396 12.25 -0.67 5.97
C THR A 396 13.38 -1.69 6.10
N GLY A 397 13.95 -2.17 5.00
CA GLY A 397 15.17 -2.95 5.03
C GLY A 397 16.39 -2.04 5.16
N ILE A 398 17.37 -2.43 5.97
CA ILE A 398 18.58 -1.64 6.20
C ILE A 398 19.83 -2.49 5.93
N LEU A 399 20.70 -1.95 5.09
CA LEU A 399 22.09 -2.37 4.95
C LEU A 399 22.95 -1.37 5.72
N GLU A 400 23.52 -1.85 6.83
CA GLU A 400 24.50 -1.11 7.60
C GLU A 400 25.86 -1.14 6.91
N LYS A 401 26.89 -0.56 7.54
CA LYS A 401 28.28 -0.74 7.08
C LYS A 401 28.77 -2.11 7.59
N PRO A 402 29.49 -2.93 6.80
CA PRO A 402 30.06 -2.64 5.48
C PRO A 402 29.16 -2.95 4.26
N GLU A 403 27.99 -3.56 4.41
CA GLU A 403 27.13 -4.00 3.31
C GLU A 403 26.68 -2.85 2.39
N ALA A 404 26.45 -1.67 2.95
CA ALA A 404 26.20 -0.46 2.18
C ALA A 404 27.34 -0.16 1.19
N ALA A 405 28.60 -0.50 1.51
CA ALA A 405 29.73 -0.34 0.60
C ALA A 405 29.69 -1.34 -0.57
N LYS A 406 29.26 -2.59 -0.32
CA LYS A 406 29.01 -3.57 -1.39
C LYS A 406 27.97 -3.03 -2.36
N TRP A 407 26.85 -2.50 -1.86
CA TRP A 407 25.85 -1.90 -2.74
C TRP A 407 26.41 -0.73 -3.57
N ARG A 408 27.22 0.16 -3.00
CA ARG A 408 27.87 1.26 -3.74
C ARG A 408 28.82 0.74 -4.82
N GLU A 409 29.55 -0.34 -4.55
CA GLU A 409 30.39 -1.00 -5.54
C GLU A 409 29.55 -1.57 -6.70
N GLY A 410 28.48 -2.30 -6.38
CA GLY A 410 27.53 -2.80 -7.37
C GLY A 410 26.91 -1.68 -8.21
N LEU A 411 26.54 -0.55 -7.59
CA LEU A 411 26.03 0.63 -8.29
C LEU A 411 27.09 1.24 -9.22
N LYS A 412 28.36 1.29 -8.80
CA LYS A 412 29.46 1.76 -9.64
C LYS A 412 29.63 0.85 -10.87
N ARG A 413 29.69 -0.46 -10.68
CA ARG A 413 29.78 -1.47 -11.75
C ARG A 413 28.60 -1.40 -12.72
N TYR A 414 27.39 -1.25 -12.17
CA TYR A 414 26.15 -1.05 -12.93
C TYR A 414 26.26 0.20 -13.82
N ARG A 415 26.57 1.36 -13.23
CA ARG A 415 26.62 2.64 -13.95
C ARG A 415 27.70 2.67 -15.04
N SER A 416 28.81 1.96 -14.86
CA SER A 416 29.87 1.87 -15.86
C SER A 416 29.64 0.76 -16.89
N ASN A 417 28.70 -0.16 -16.65
CA ASN A 417 28.54 -1.41 -17.41
C ASN A 417 29.84 -2.23 -17.49
N VAL A 418 30.60 -2.30 -16.38
CA VAL A 418 31.88 -3.04 -16.32
C VAL A 418 31.84 -4.02 -15.17
N GLY A 419 31.96 -5.31 -15.49
CA GLY A 419 32.00 -6.40 -14.51
C GLY A 419 30.75 -6.50 -13.63
N PHE A 420 29.59 -6.02 -14.12
CA PHE A 420 28.33 -6.10 -13.39
C PHE A 420 27.68 -7.48 -13.50
N ASP A 421 27.73 -8.14 -14.66
CA ASP A 421 27.11 -9.46 -14.85
C ASP A 421 27.76 -10.55 -13.98
N GLU A 422 29.03 -10.39 -13.62
CA GLU A 422 29.76 -11.25 -12.69
C GLU A 422 29.52 -10.89 -11.21
N TYR A 423 28.99 -9.69 -10.94
CA TYR A 423 28.86 -9.16 -9.58
C TYR A 423 27.76 -9.89 -8.79
N GLN A 424 28.16 -10.60 -7.74
CA GLN A 424 27.25 -11.30 -6.85
C GLN A 424 26.88 -10.43 -5.65
N PHE A 425 25.71 -9.78 -5.72
CA PHE A 425 25.20 -9.00 -4.60
C PHE A 425 24.45 -9.88 -3.59
N LYS A 426 25.19 -10.50 -2.67
CA LYS A 426 24.64 -11.33 -1.59
C LYS A 426 24.80 -10.65 -0.23
N VAL A 427 23.71 -10.12 0.31
CA VAL A 427 23.70 -9.32 1.57
C VAL A 427 22.54 -9.68 2.50
N PHE A 428 21.74 -10.70 2.18
CA PHE A 428 20.54 -11.05 2.95
C PHE A 428 20.83 -11.36 4.43
N ASP A 429 21.93 -12.06 4.70
CA ASP A 429 22.33 -12.44 6.06
C ASP A 429 22.55 -11.22 6.95
N GLN A 430 23.10 -10.15 6.39
CA GLN A 430 23.39 -8.90 7.10
C GLN A 430 22.28 -7.85 6.99
N LEU A 431 21.29 -8.06 6.11
CA LEU A 431 20.11 -7.20 6.03
C LEU A 431 19.37 -7.20 7.37
N ARG A 432 19.12 -6.01 7.91
CA ARG A 432 18.30 -5.76 9.09
C ARG A 432 16.91 -5.29 8.70
N PHE A 433 15.92 -5.60 9.53
CA PHE A 433 14.55 -5.12 9.36
C PHE A 433 14.38 -3.91 10.29
N GLY A 434 14.53 -2.73 9.70
CA GLY A 434 14.45 -1.44 10.36
C GLY A 434 13.01 -1.04 10.66
N TYR A 435 12.79 -0.45 11.83
CA TYR A 435 11.50 0.12 12.24
C TYR A 435 11.68 1.56 12.69
N TRP A 436 10.98 2.48 12.04
CA TRP A 436 10.84 3.87 12.48
C TRP A 436 9.61 4.03 13.34
N GLY A 437 9.79 4.65 14.50
CA GLY A 437 8.72 4.95 15.44
C GLY A 437 9.21 5.88 16.52
N GLN A 438 8.32 6.20 17.45
CA GLN A 438 8.66 6.98 18.63
C GLN A 438 9.53 6.15 19.56
N GLU A 439 10.46 6.80 20.26
CA GLU A 439 11.47 6.15 21.10
C GLU A 439 10.85 5.17 22.10
N SER A 440 9.80 5.60 22.82
CA SER A 440 9.06 4.77 23.77
C SER A 440 8.47 3.47 23.18
N ASP A 441 8.07 3.51 21.91
CA ASP A 441 7.50 2.34 21.22
C ASP A 441 8.63 1.41 20.75
N LEU A 442 9.72 2.00 20.25
CA LEU A 442 10.90 1.28 19.80
C LEU A 442 11.63 0.57 20.94
N GLU A 443 11.68 1.16 22.13
CA GLU A 443 12.24 0.53 23.33
C GLU A 443 11.48 -0.76 23.69
N LYS A 444 10.15 -0.73 23.68
CA LYS A 444 9.30 -1.91 23.90
C LYS A 444 9.56 -2.99 22.84
N VAL A 445 9.61 -2.59 21.58
CA VAL A 445 9.96 -3.50 20.48
C VAL A 445 11.36 -4.10 20.64
N ALA A 446 12.33 -3.31 21.08
CA ALA A 446 13.70 -3.76 21.30
C ALA A 446 13.77 -4.80 22.43
N MET A 447 13.04 -4.58 23.53
CA MET A 447 12.97 -5.50 24.67
C MET A 447 12.39 -6.88 24.31
N ASN A 448 11.53 -6.96 23.27
CA ASN A 448 10.89 -8.21 22.84
C ASN A 448 10.17 -8.93 24.01
N PRO A 449 9.22 -8.25 24.68
CA PRO A 449 8.57 -8.78 25.88
C PRO A 449 7.83 -10.10 25.64
N GLU A 450 7.38 -10.35 24.40
CA GLU A 450 6.71 -11.60 24.02
C GLU A 450 7.69 -12.75 23.76
N GLY A 451 9.01 -12.50 23.80
CA GLY A 451 10.03 -13.53 23.64
C GLY A 451 10.08 -14.17 22.25
N PHE A 452 9.61 -13.50 21.19
CA PHE A 452 9.63 -14.07 19.85
C PHE A 452 11.08 -14.35 19.37
N THR A 453 11.30 -15.54 18.81
CA THR A 453 12.61 -16.02 18.34
C THR A 453 12.68 -16.20 16.82
N ASP A 454 11.65 -15.78 16.09
CA ASP A 454 11.58 -15.94 14.63
C ASP A 454 12.65 -15.11 13.90
N LEU A 455 12.94 -15.50 12.66
CA LEU A 455 14.03 -14.91 11.86
C LEU A 455 13.86 -13.39 11.69
N LYS A 456 12.63 -12.90 11.48
CA LYS A 456 12.36 -11.47 11.39
C LYS A 456 12.65 -10.75 12.72
N THR A 457 12.16 -11.26 13.85
CA THR A 457 12.43 -10.65 15.16
C THR A 457 13.93 -10.62 15.47
N SER A 458 14.70 -11.64 15.10
CA SER A 458 16.17 -11.66 15.27
C SER A 458 16.92 -10.61 14.43
N LYS A 459 16.32 -10.17 13.31
CA LYS A 459 16.88 -9.19 12.38
C LYS A 459 16.44 -7.75 12.65
N ARG A 460 15.62 -7.49 13.67
CA ARG A 460 15.05 -6.15 13.94
C ARG A 460 16.13 -5.09 14.20
N LEU A 461 15.91 -3.88 13.73
CA LEU A 461 16.75 -2.70 13.99
C LEU A 461 15.84 -1.52 14.33
N MET A 462 16.02 -0.91 15.49
CA MET A 462 15.24 0.26 15.88
C MET A 462 15.88 1.51 15.32
N MET A 463 15.07 2.41 14.76
CA MET A 463 15.54 3.63 14.11
C MET A 463 14.72 4.81 14.61
N ALA A 464 15.41 5.86 15.06
CA ALA A 464 14.75 7.08 15.54
C ALA A 464 13.74 7.63 14.52
N ALA A 465 12.61 8.17 15.00
CA ALA A 465 11.55 8.71 14.17
C ALA A 465 12.09 9.77 13.18
N PRO A 466 12.07 9.51 11.88
CA PRO A 466 12.34 10.52 10.88
C PRO A 466 11.08 11.36 10.68
N ASP A 467 11.17 12.40 9.85
CA ASP A 467 9.96 13.00 9.31
C ASP A 467 9.25 12.06 8.32
N TRP A 468 7.97 12.33 8.05
CA TRP A 468 7.18 11.51 7.14
C TRP A 468 7.65 11.59 5.68
N HIS A 469 8.22 12.72 5.23
CA HIS A 469 8.84 12.80 3.90
C HIS A 469 9.93 11.73 3.73
N THR A 470 10.82 11.63 4.71
CA THR A 470 11.91 10.67 4.78
C THR A 470 11.36 9.24 4.86
N ALA A 471 10.42 8.98 5.77
CA ALA A 471 9.83 7.65 5.93
C ALA A 471 9.21 7.15 4.61
N LEU A 472 8.40 7.98 3.93
CA LEU A 472 7.77 7.62 2.66
C LEU A 472 8.80 7.46 1.53
N THR A 473 9.82 8.31 1.49
CA THR A 473 10.89 8.26 0.46
C THR A 473 11.67 6.95 0.48
N TYR A 474 11.86 6.38 1.67
CA TYR A 474 12.67 5.18 1.88
C TYR A 474 11.83 3.91 2.05
N SER A 475 10.69 3.93 2.76
CA SER A 475 9.84 2.75 2.92
C SER A 475 9.02 2.42 1.67
N ALA A 476 8.38 3.41 1.04
CA ALA A 476 7.50 3.17 -0.11
C ALA A 476 8.27 2.82 -1.39
N ALA A 477 9.57 3.14 -1.46
CA ALA A 477 10.40 3.02 -2.66
C ALA A 477 10.86 1.58 -2.94
N GLU A 478 9.95 0.70 -3.32
CA GLU A 478 10.27 -0.72 -3.54
C GLU A 478 11.21 -0.99 -4.74
N PRO A 479 12.05 -2.04 -4.66
CA PRO A 479 12.84 -2.53 -5.78
C PRO A 479 12.01 -2.76 -7.04
N GLY A 480 12.47 -2.27 -8.19
CA GLY A 480 11.72 -2.32 -9.46
C GLY A 480 10.87 -1.09 -9.71
N LEU A 481 10.52 -0.32 -8.68
CA LEU A 481 10.04 1.06 -8.81
C LEU A 481 11.15 2.07 -8.47
N ALA A 482 12.09 1.70 -7.60
CA ALA A 482 13.29 2.44 -7.25
C ALA A 482 14.44 1.47 -6.89
N PRO A 483 15.71 1.87 -7.04
CA PRO A 483 16.82 1.10 -6.50
C PRO A 483 16.84 1.18 -4.97
N PHE A 484 17.71 0.39 -4.34
CA PHE A 484 18.08 0.67 -2.95
C PHE A 484 18.66 2.08 -2.85
N LYS A 485 18.45 2.76 -1.72
CA LYS A 485 18.74 4.19 -1.60
C LYS A 485 19.71 4.50 -0.46
N PRO A 486 20.73 5.35 -0.69
CA PRO A 486 21.60 5.80 0.38
C PRO A 486 20.83 6.69 1.37
N MET A 487 21.08 6.49 2.65
CA MET A 487 20.47 7.26 3.75
C MET A 487 21.41 8.35 4.26
N GLY A 488 21.63 9.38 3.44
CA GLY A 488 22.35 10.60 3.85
C GLY A 488 23.62 10.35 4.67
N SER A 489 23.70 10.99 5.84
CA SER A 489 24.87 11.01 6.73
C SER A 489 25.13 9.71 7.50
N THR A 490 24.17 8.80 7.62
CA THR A 490 24.39 7.54 8.36
C THR A 490 25.35 6.61 7.62
N GLY A 491 25.44 6.77 6.29
CA GLY A 491 26.17 5.87 5.42
C GLY A 491 25.50 4.49 5.27
N TRP A 492 24.26 4.34 5.75
CA TRP A 492 23.42 3.17 5.50
C TRP A 492 22.76 3.25 4.13
N VAL A 493 22.19 2.13 3.70
CA VAL A 493 21.36 2.02 2.50
C VAL A 493 20.03 1.40 2.87
N SER A 494 18.94 2.07 2.53
CA SER A 494 17.59 1.51 2.65
C SER A 494 17.32 0.59 1.47
N ALA A 495 16.88 -0.62 1.80
CA ALA A 495 16.34 -1.60 0.87
C ALA A 495 14.81 -1.48 0.72
N ALA A 496 14.17 -0.48 1.32
CA ALA A 496 12.72 -0.24 1.31
C ALA A 496 11.85 -1.23 2.08
N GLY A 497 10.54 -0.97 2.13
CA GLY A 497 9.59 -1.60 3.07
C GLY A 497 9.06 -2.97 2.69
N TRP A 498 9.67 -3.68 1.72
CA TRP A 498 9.27 -5.05 1.38
C TRP A 498 9.66 -6.08 2.45
N THR A 499 10.53 -5.71 3.39
CA THR A 499 11.14 -6.63 4.37
C THR A 499 10.19 -7.13 5.45
N ASP A 500 9.22 -6.33 5.87
CA ASP A 500 8.20 -6.75 6.83
C ASP A 500 6.80 -6.44 6.32
N LEU A 501 6.21 -7.45 5.68
CA LEU A 501 4.84 -7.42 5.17
C LEU A 501 3.86 -8.12 6.11
N SER A 502 4.29 -8.51 7.32
CA SER A 502 3.46 -9.18 8.32
C SER A 502 3.72 -8.64 9.74
N PRO A 503 3.56 -7.33 10.00
CA PRO A 503 4.10 -6.68 11.18
C PRO A 503 3.31 -6.93 12.49
N THR A 504 2.58 -8.05 12.60
CA THR A 504 1.86 -8.43 13.82
C THR A 504 2.80 -8.59 15.01
N LEU A 505 3.93 -9.30 14.83
CA LEU A 505 4.85 -9.60 15.94
C LEU A 505 5.48 -8.33 16.51
N VAL A 506 5.84 -7.37 15.65
CA VAL A 506 6.40 -6.10 16.12
C VAL A 506 5.37 -5.26 16.87
N LEU A 507 4.09 -5.28 16.44
CA LEU A 507 3.00 -4.64 17.17
C LEU A 507 2.74 -5.28 18.52
N ARG A 508 2.81 -6.62 18.62
CA ARG A 508 2.70 -7.33 19.90
C ARG A 508 3.81 -6.91 20.86
N ASN A 509 5.06 -6.89 20.39
CA ASN A 509 6.19 -6.40 21.20
C ASN A 509 6.09 -4.92 21.58
N MET A 510 5.41 -4.10 20.78
CA MET A 510 5.09 -2.70 21.13
C MET A 510 4.05 -2.58 22.26
N GLY A 511 3.36 -3.67 22.61
CA GLY A 511 2.34 -3.73 23.67
C GLY A 511 0.90 -3.71 23.16
N CYS A 512 0.65 -3.96 21.87
CA CYS A 512 -0.71 -3.99 21.33
C CYS A 512 -1.54 -5.14 21.91
N GLN A 513 -2.61 -4.81 22.63
CA GLN A 513 -3.50 -5.79 23.26
C GLN A 513 -4.35 -6.56 22.24
N LYS A 514 -4.84 -5.86 21.20
CA LYS A 514 -5.54 -6.47 20.07
C LYS A 514 -4.85 -6.10 18.76
N VAL A 515 -4.61 -7.09 17.90
CA VAL A 515 -4.03 -6.84 16.57
C VAL A 515 -4.94 -7.41 15.47
N THR A 516 -5.44 -6.53 14.62
CA THR A 516 -6.07 -6.92 13.34
C THR A 516 -5.01 -6.91 12.25
N TYR A 517 -4.88 -8.00 11.50
CA TYR A 517 -3.94 -8.08 10.39
C TYR A 517 -4.68 -8.03 9.04
N ILE A 518 -4.47 -6.95 8.28
CA ILE A 518 -4.96 -6.81 6.92
C ILE A 518 -3.98 -7.49 5.97
N THR A 519 -4.45 -8.56 5.32
CA THR A 519 -3.66 -9.36 4.38
C THR A 519 -4.55 -9.86 3.24
N ARG A 520 -3.94 -10.59 2.32
CA ARG A 520 -4.62 -11.28 1.22
C ARG A 520 -4.58 -12.78 1.37
N GLN A 521 -5.47 -13.44 0.64
CA GLN A 521 -5.46 -14.88 0.42
C GLN A 521 -4.14 -15.35 -0.22
N GLY A 522 -3.73 -16.55 0.16
CA GLY A 522 -2.55 -17.24 -0.37
C GLY A 522 -1.22 -16.86 0.30
N ASP A 523 -0.14 -17.26 -0.37
CA ASP A 523 1.22 -17.16 0.14
C ASP A 523 1.67 -15.73 0.46
N CYS A 524 2.77 -15.63 1.22
CA CYS A 524 3.46 -14.37 1.43
C CYS A 524 3.90 -13.75 0.08
N SER A 525 4.26 -12.46 0.08
CA SER A 525 4.47 -11.67 -1.13
C SER A 525 5.51 -12.30 -2.07
N PRO A 526 5.13 -12.78 -3.28
CA PRO A 526 6.09 -13.34 -4.24
C PRO A 526 7.20 -12.34 -4.58
N PHE A 527 6.83 -11.05 -4.62
CA PHE A 527 7.76 -9.96 -4.82
C PHE A 527 8.83 -9.87 -3.72
N GLY A 528 8.41 -9.74 -2.45
CA GLY A 528 9.35 -9.63 -1.32
C GLY A 528 10.24 -10.88 -1.17
N ARG A 529 9.67 -12.06 -1.43
CA ARG A 529 10.40 -13.34 -1.49
C ARG A 529 11.44 -13.34 -2.62
N GLY A 530 11.07 -12.87 -3.81
CA GLY A 530 11.98 -12.76 -4.95
C GLY A 530 13.11 -11.76 -4.72
N VAL A 531 12.82 -10.60 -4.12
CA VAL A 531 13.85 -9.64 -3.71
C VAL A 531 14.85 -10.28 -2.76
N ALA A 532 14.36 -10.93 -1.70
CA ALA A 532 15.20 -11.61 -0.72
C ALA A 532 16.10 -12.68 -1.35
N LYS A 533 15.54 -13.52 -2.24
CA LYS A 533 16.31 -14.55 -2.98
C LYS A 533 17.40 -13.92 -3.85
N ASN A 534 17.10 -12.85 -4.56
CA ASN A 534 18.05 -12.16 -5.42
C ASN A 534 19.22 -11.51 -4.65
N ILE A 535 19.03 -11.19 -3.37
CA ILE A 535 20.11 -10.70 -2.48
C ILE A 535 20.71 -11.80 -1.60
N GLY A 536 20.45 -13.07 -1.90
CA GLY A 536 21.14 -14.22 -1.32
C GLY A 536 20.40 -14.97 -0.20
N MET A 537 19.09 -14.79 -0.03
CA MET A 537 18.31 -15.60 0.90
C MET A 537 18.32 -17.09 0.49
N SER A 538 18.65 -17.97 1.42
CA SER A 538 18.60 -19.43 1.23
C SER A 538 17.18 -19.99 1.39
N ASP A 539 16.94 -21.22 0.89
CA ASP A 539 15.64 -21.90 1.05
C ASP A 539 15.30 -22.22 2.52
N SER A 540 16.31 -22.35 3.39
CA SER A 540 16.09 -22.48 4.84
C SER A 540 15.54 -21.19 5.43
N GLN A 541 16.17 -20.06 5.12
CA GLN A 541 15.71 -18.74 5.58
C GLN A 541 14.34 -18.37 5.02
N ASP A 542 14.10 -18.74 3.76
CA ASP A 542 12.81 -18.61 3.10
C ASP A 542 11.70 -19.35 3.86
N ARG A 543 11.96 -20.61 4.24
CA ARG A 543 11.05 -21.41 5.09
C ARG A 543 10.86 -20.79 6.47
N LEU A 544 11.87 -20.14 7.04
CA LEU A 544 11.79 -19.45 8.34
C LEU A 544 11.09 -18.08 8.27
N LEU A 545 10.95 -17.46 7.11
CA LEU A 545 10.29 -16.16 6.97
C LEU A 545 8.87 -16.26 6.42
N TYR A 546 8.68 -17.01 5.35
CA TYR A 546 7.51 -16.87 4.48
C TYR A 546 6.60 -18.11 4.41
N SER A 547 7.10 -19.30 4.75
CA SER A 547 6.34 -20.54 4.57
C SER A 547 5.19 -20.66 5.57
N LEU A 548 3.97 -20.87 5.07
CA LEU A 548 2.80 -21.23 5.88
C LEU A 548 2.85 -22.67 6.40
N GLU A 549 3.57 -23.55 5.72
CA GLU A 549 3.77 -24.94 6.12
C GLU A 549 4.69 -25.05 7.35
N ASN A 550 5.57 -24.07 7.53
CA ASN A 550 6.41 -23.99 8.71
C ASN A 550 5.70 -23.18 9.80
N PRO A 551 5.24 -23.79 10.91
CA PRO A 551 4.60 -23.06 11.99
C PRO A 551 5.57 -22.09 12.67
N GLN A 552 6.88 -22.31 12.61
CA GLN A 552 7.88 -21.41 13.19
C GLN A 552 8.25 -20.24 12.28
N SER A 553 7.72 -20.17 11.06
CA SER A 553 8.02 -19.05 10.19
C SER A 553 7.47 -17.74 10.75
N SER A 554 8.15 -16.63 10.45
CA SER A 554 7.69 -15.29 10.84
C SER A 554 6.26 -15.00 10.36
N TYR A 555 5.90 -15.45 9.15
CA TYR A 555 4.56 -15.25 8.59
C TYR A 555 3.50 -16.08 9.33
N SER A 556 3.75 -17.37 9.56
CA SER A 556 2.84 -18.25 10.31
C SER A 556 2.63 -17.75 11.75
N GLN A 557 3.70 -17.31 12.41
CA GLN A 557 3.63 -16.71 13.74
C GLN A 557 2.81 -15.42 13.72
N SER A 558 3.02 -14.54 12.73
CA SER A 558 2.26 -13.29 12.62
C SER A 558 0.76 -13.53 12.44
N LEU A 559 0.35 -14.57 11.70
CA LEU A 559 -1.06 -14.96 11.60
C LEU A 559 -1.59 -15.47 12.94
N ARG A 560 -0.87 -16.38 13.61
CA ARG A 560 -1.27 -16.92 14.93
C ARG A 560 -1.32 -15.86 16.03
N GLN A 561 -0.55 -14.79 15.92
CA GLN A 561 -0.54 -13.72 16.92
C GLN A 561 -1.60 -12.63 16.66
N ALA A 562 -2.25 -12.58 15.48
CA ALA A 562 -3.24 -11.55 15.15
C ALA A 562 -4.66 -11.94 15.63
N ASP A 563 -5.26 -11.22 16.57
CA ASP A 563 -6.62 -11.55 17.09
C ASP A 563 -7.69 -11.57 16.00
N GLY A 564 -7.48 -10.86 14.90
CA GLY A 564 -8.29 -10.99 13.70
C GLY A 564 -7.44 -10.87 12.44
N VAL A 565 -7.79 -11.63 11.41
CA VAL A 565 -7.16 -11.55 10.09
C VAL A 565 -8.22 -11.12 9.08
N TRP A 566 -8.05 -9.93 8.51
CA TRP A 566 -8.91 -9.38 7.48
C TRP A 566 -8.42 -9.89 6.13
N CYS A 567 -9.20 -10.79 5.54
CA CYS A 567 -8.76 -11.65 4.46
C CYS A 567 -9.29 -11.19 3.10
N THR A 568 -8.52 -10.31 2.47
CA THR A 568 -8.85 -9.78 1.13
C THR A 568 -8.49 -10.76 0.02
N ASN A 569 -9.12 -10.63 -1.14
CA ASN A 569 -8.77 -11.33 -2.37
C ASN A 569 -8.38 -10.35 -3.49
N TRP A 570 -7.72 -9.25 -3.14
CA TRP A 570 -7.43 -8.18 -4.09
C TRP A 570 -6.60 -8.60 -5.31
N ASN A 571 -5.91 -9.76 -5.28
CA ASN A 571 -5.13 -10.28 -6.42
C ASN A 571 -6.02 -10.76 -7.58
N THR A 572 -7.30 -11.09 -7.34
CA THR A 572 -8.22 -11.49 -8.41
C THR A 572 -8.78 -10.32 -9.20
N TYR A 573 -8.46 -9.09 -8.80
CA TYR A 573 -9.02 -7.86 -9.36
C TYR A 573 -7.90 -7.00 -9.95
N PRO A 574 -7.58 -7.14 -11.26
CA PRO A 574 -6.54 -6.33 -11.88
C PRO A 574 -6.90 -4.84 -11.79
N VAL A 575 -6.01 -4.03 -11.22
CA VAL A 575 -6.23 -2.58 -11.02
C VAL A 575 -6.57 -1.85 -12.31
N GLN A 576 -6.02 -2.31 -13.43
CA GLN A 576 -6.19 -1.69 -14.73
C GLN A 576 -7.61 -1.88 -15.30
N THR A 577 -8.34 -2.90 -14.85
CA THR A 577 -9.63 -3.28 -15.45
C THR A 577 -10.77 -3.42 -14.44
N ASN A 578 -10.47 -3.68 -13.16
CA ASN A 578 -11.48 -3.99 -12.17
C ASN A 578 -11.16 -3.43 -10.77
N LEU A 579 -10.85 -2.13 -10.71
CA LEU A 579 -10.63 -1.44 -9.43
C LEU A 579 -11.88 -1.46 -8.53
N ASN A 580 -13.08 -1.45 -9.12
CA ASN A 580 -14.35 -1.55 -8.38
C ASN A 580 -14.54 -2.92 -7.71
N GLY A 581 -14.12 -4.01 -8.35
CA GLY A 581 -14.18 -5.34 -7.75
C GLY A 581 -13.26 -5.44 -6.54
N MET A 582 -12.03 -4.90 -6.66
CA MET A 582 -11.10 -4.79 -5.54
C MET A 582 -11.68 -3.94 -4.40
N ASP A 583 -12.36 -2.84 -4.73
CA ASP A 583 -13.01 -1.96 -3.76
C ASP A 583 -13.98 -2.73 -2.86
N LEU A 584 -14.91 -3.46 -3.48
CA LEU A 584 -15.93 -4.22 -2.78
C LEU A 584 -15.37 -5.41 -2.02
N ASP A 585 -14.43 -6.13 -2.63
CA ASP A 585 -13.76 -7.26 -1.97
C ASP A 585 -13.07 -6.79 -0.70
N SER A 586 -12.20 -5.78 -0.81
CA SER A 586 -11.46 -5.25 0.33
C SER A 586 -12.35 -4.60 1.39
N TYR A 587 -13.41 -3.90 0.98
CA TYR A 587 -14.39 -3.36 1.90
C TYR A 587 -15.13 -4.48 2.62
N ASP A 588 -15.71 -5.46 1.93
CA ASP A 588 -16.57 -6.48 2.55
C ASP A 588 -15.83 -7.81 2.75
N SER A 589 -14.52 -7.75 3.04
CA SER A 589 -13.70 -8.95 3.20
C SER A 589 -14.04 -9.70 4.48
N PRO A 590 -14.11 -11.03 4.42
CA PRO A 590 -14.28 -11.86 5.60
C PRO A 590 -13.14 -11.65 6.62
N MET A 591 -13.48 -11.73 7.90
CA MET A 591 -12.54 -11.62 9.01
C MET A 591 -12.44 -12.94 9.74
N GLU A 592 -11.27 -13.56 9.76
CA GLU A 592 -11.00 -14.77 10.54
C GLU A 592 -10.56 -14.39 11.96
N SER A 593 -11.18 -14.97 12.98
CA SER A 593 -10.72 -14.88 14.37
C SER A 593 -10.93 -16.21 15.09
N ASP A 594 -10.02 -16.59 15.97
CA ASP A 594 -10.21 -17.76 16.84
C ASP A 594 -10.85 -17.39 18.19
N LYS A 595 -10.93 -16.09 18.49
CA LYS A 595 -11.51 -15.54 19.72
C LYS A 595 -12.81 -14.80 19.40
N ALA A 596 -13.59 -14.51 20.44
CA ALA A 596 -14.68 -13.56 20.30
C ALA A 596 -14.09 -12.16 20.06
N PHE A 597 -14.01 -11.76 18.79
CA PHE A 597 -13.55 -10.42 18.43
C PHE A 597 -14.70 -9.43 18.63
N LYS A 598 -14.79 -8.87 19.85
CA LYS A 598 -15.77 -7.84 20.20
C LYS A 598 -15.06 -6.60 20.73
N MET A 599 -15.53 -5.43 20.30
CA MET A 599 -15.17 -4.13 20.86
C MET A 599 -16.41 -3.56 21.55
N VAL A 600 -16.26 -3.16 22.81
CA VAL A 600 -17.38 -2.63 23.60
C VAL A 600 -17.85 -1.32 22.98
N GLY A 601 -19.17 -1.24 22.72
CA GLY A 601 -19.80 -0.05 22.15
C GLY A 601 -19.85 0.00 20.62
N PHE A 602 -19.47 -1.09 19.93
CA PHE A 602 -19.51 -1.18 18.47
C PHE A 602 -20.37 -2.35 17.98
N ALA A 603 -20.99 -2.21 16.81
CA ALA A 603 -21.78 -3.27 16.20
C ALA A 603 -20.88 -4.41 15.70
N PRO A 604 -21.30 -5.69 15.86
CA PRO A 604 -20.50 -6.82 15.40
C PRO A 604 -20.36 -6.81 13.88
N TYR A 605 -19.18 -7.18 13.39
CA TYR A 605 -18.97 -7.37 11.97
C TYR A 605 -19.63 -8.67 11.48
N ARG A 606 -20.53 -8.56 10.49
CA ARG A 606 -21.37 -9.67 10.04
C ARG A 606 -20.63 -10.83 9.38
N LYS A 607 -19.46 -10.57 8.79
CA LYS A 607 -18.61 -11.61 8.17
C LYS A 607 -17.42 -12.01 9.06
N LEU A 608 -17.57 -11.85 10.38
CA LEU A 608 -16.65 -12.44 11.33
C LEU A 608 -16.85 -13.96 11.36
N MET A 609 -15.81 -14.69 10.97
CA MET A 609 -15.80 -16.14 10.93
C MET A 609 -14.90 -16.67 12.05
N ARG A 610 -15.38 -17.70 12.75
CA ARG A 610 -14.54 -18.45 13.68
C ARG A 610 -13.68 -19.45 12.91
N SER A 611 -12.37 -19.26 12.93
CA SER A 611 -11.42 -20.19 12.31
C SER A 611 -10.29 -20.54 13.26
N LYS A 612 -9.97 -21.83 13.36
CA LYS A 612 -8.76 -22.32 14.05
C LYS A 612 -7.51 -22.17 13.17
N HIS A 613 -7.69 -22.11 11.85
CA HIS A 613 -6.60 -21.95 10.88
C HIS A 613 -6.66 -20.54 10.32
N ARG A 614 -5.84 -19.64 10.89
CA ARG A 614 -5.70 -18.27 10.41
C ARG A 614 -4.76 -18.27 9.21
N GLY A 615 -5.22 -17.73 8.08
CA GLY A 615 -4.41 -17.72 6.86
C GLY A 615 -5.19 -17.51 5.57
N CYS A 616 -6.49 -17.17 5.67
CA CYS A 616 -7.32 -16.85 4.52
C CYS A 616 -7.47 -18.00 3.49
N GLY A 617 -7.03 -19.23 3.84
CA GLY A 617 -6.95 -20.38 2.92
C GLY A 617 -8.16 -21.30 2.93
N GLY A 618 -9.08 -21.13 3.89
CA GLY A 618 -10.30 -21.95 4.00
C GLY A 618 -11.51 -21.40 3.25
N MET A 619 -11.34 -20.29 2.54
CA MET A 619 -12.45 -19.61 1.89
C MET A 619 -12.58 -20.07 0.46
N ALA A 620 -13.61 -20.88 0.19
CA ALA A 620 -14.11 -20.98 -1.17
C ALA A 620 -14.38 -19.55 -1.67
N PRO A 621 -13.94 -19.17 -2.89
CA PRO A 621 -14.23 -17.86 -3.43
C PRO A 621 -15.74 -17.64 -3.33
N VAL A 622 -16.14 -16.60 -2.60
CA VAL A 622 -17.54 -16.18 -2.60
C VAL A 622 -17.82 -15.75 -4.04
N GLU A 623 -18.60 -16.54 -4.78
CA GLU A 623 -19.04 -16.19 -6.13
C GLU A 623 -19.58 -14.76 -6.08
N ALA A 624 -18.93 -13.84 -6.80
CA ALA A 624 -19.26 -12.41 -6.79
C ALA A 624 -20.73 -12.15 -7.18
N ASP A 625 -21.38 -13.10 -7.84
CA ASP A 625 -22.77 -13.04 -8.29
C ASP A 625 -23.80 -13.43 -7.20
N LYS A 626 -23.35 -13.88 -6.02
CA LYS A 626 -24.22 -14.26 -4.89
C LYS A 626 -24.32 -13.22 -3.80
N TYR A 627 -23.88 -11.99 -4.03
CA TYR A 627 -24.32 -10.88 -3.18
C TYR A 627 -25.76 -10.56 -3.54
N PRO A 628 -26.77 -10.91 -2.72
CA PRO A 628 -28.11 -10.41 -2.97
C PRO A 628 -28.02 -8.88 -2.99
N ALA A 629 -28.54 -8.27 -4.05
CA ALA A 629 -28.72 -6.83 -4.08
C ALA A 629 -29.39 -6.42 -2.76
N ARG A 630 -28.70 -5.58 -1.97
CA ARG A 630 -29.24 -5.08 -0.70
C ARG A 630 -30.58 -4.41 -1.05
N LYS A 631 -31.68 -4.98 -0.54
CA LYS A 631 -33.00 -4.35 -0.61
C LYS A 631 -33.06 -3.18 0.38
#